data_AF-J2NRM3-F1
#
_entry.id   AF-J2NRM3-F1
#
_cell.length_a   1.000
_cell.length_b   1.000
_cell.length_c   1.000
_cell.angle_alpha   90.00
_cell.angle_beta   90.00
_cell.angle_gamma   90.00
#
_symmetry.space_group_name_H-M   'P 1'
#
loop_
_entity.id
_entity.type
_entity.pdbx_description
1 polymer ?
#
loop_
_entity_poly.entity_id
_entity_poly.type
_entity_poly.pdbx_seq_one_letter_code
_entity_poly.pdbx_strand_id
1 'polypeptide(L)' 'MADSRLVPTNPAEYRFAVHCCGYKLDLTDKPDRAVGLFEHRAVAYQFGRLLWPDTFEVIDIATGEKV' A
#
# COMPACT_ATOMS: atom_id res chain seq x y z
N MET A 1 -10.62 -14.34 22.85
CA MET A 1 -9.66 -15.40 22.45
C MET A 1 -9.19 -15.07 21.05
N ALA A 2 -7.88 -15.08 20.79
CA ALA A 2 -7.38 -14.92 19.42
C ALA A 2 -7.80 -16.14 18.59
N ASP A 3 -8.29 -15.91 17.37
CA ASP A 3 -8.67 -16.99 16.45
C ASP A 3 -7.40 -17.80 16.13
N SER A 4 -7.44 -19.11 16.36
CA SER A 4 -6.30 -20.01 16.19
C SER A 4 -5.80 -20.10 14.74
N ARG A 5 -6.58 -19.63 13.77
CA ARG A 5 -6.22 -19.57 12.36
C ARG A 5 -5.50 -18.27 11.99
N LEU A 6 -5.46 -17.29 12.90
CA LEU A 6 -4.81 -16.01 12.67
C LEU A 6 -3.47 -15.98 13.39
N VAL A 7 -2.40 -15.92 12.60
CA VAL A 7 -1.07 -15.61 13.12
C VAL A 7 -1.09 -14.15 13.63
N PRO A 8 -0.42 -13.82 14.74
CA PRO A 8 -0.27 -12.44 15.18
C PRO A 8 0.34 -11.58 14.08
N THR A 9 -0.26 -10.43 13.78
CA THR A 9 0.24 -9.50 12.78
C THR A 9 1.53 -8.83 13.27
N ASN A 10 2.63 -8.98 12.53
CA ASN A 10 3.84 -8.21 12.77
C ASN A 10 3.94 -7.06 11.75
N PRO A 11 3.82 -5.79 12.18
CA PRO A 11 3.91 -4.64 11.28
C PRO A 11 5.22 -4.57 10.46
N ALA A 12 6.30 -5.14 10.98
CA ALA A 12 7.60 -5.14 10.31
C ALA A 12 7.64 -6.04 9.05
N GLU A 13 6.69 -6.96 8.89
CA GLU A 13 6.60 -7.82 7.70
C GLU A 13 6.01 -7.07 6.49
N TYR A 14 5.28 -5.97 6.72
CA TYR A 14 4.59 -5.23 5.68
C TYR A 14 5.48 -4.15 5.06
N ARG A 15 6.29 -4.56 4.09
CA ARG A 15 7.30 -3.71 3.44
C ARG A 15 6.75 -2.72 2.41
N PHE A 16 5.61 -3.00 1.79
CA PHE A 16 5.12 -2.22 0.65
C PHE A 16 3.87 -1.43 1.02
N ALA A 17 3.94 -0.11 0.85
CA ALA A 17 2.83 0.81 1.06
C ALA A 17 2.19 1.20 -0.27
N VAL A 18 0.87 1.04 -0.39
CA VAL A 18 0.10 1.50 -1.57
C VAL A 18 -0.47 2.87 -1.28
N HIS A 19 -0.30 3.80 -2.21
CA HIS A 19 -0.88 5.13 -2.21
C HIS A 19 -1.81 5.29 -3.41
N CYS A 20 -2.99 5.91 -3.22
CA CYS A 20 -3.93 6.14 -4.32
C CYS A 20 -3.51 7.30 -5.24
N CYS A 21 -2.77 8.26 -4.69
CA CYS A 21 -2.31 9.48 -5.35
C CYS A 21 -3.46 10.28 -6.01
N GLY A 22 -4.55 10.48 -5.27
CA GLY A 22 -5.69 11.29 -5.72
C GLY A 22 -5.29 12.73 -6.06
N TYR A 23 -4.21 13.24 -5.45
CA TYR A 23 -3.64 14.55 -5.76
C TYR A 23 -3.18 14.68 -7.23
N LYS A 24 -2.86 13.57 -7.92
CA LYS A 24 -2.51 13.59 -9.36
C LYS A 24 -3.71 13.90 -10.25
N LEU A 25 -4.92 13.78 -9.72
CA LEU A 25 -6.18 14.08 -10.39
C LEU A 25 -6.82 15.36 -9.85
N ASP A 26 -6.07 16.18 -9.10
CA ASP A 26 -6.57 17.36 -8.40
C ASP A 26 -7.76 17.07 -7.45
N LEU A 27 -7.87 15.82 -6.97
CA LEU A 27 -8.94 15.42 -6.04
C LEU A 27 -8.58 15.72 -4.58
N THR A 28 -7.29 15.85 -4.27
CA THR A 28 -6.77 16.14 -2.93
C THR A 28 -5.58 17.11 -3.00
N ASP A 29 -5.48 18.02 -2.04
CA ASP A 29 -4.40 19.03 -1.98
C ASP A 29 -3.04 18.48 -1.51
N LYS A 30 -2.98 17.26 -0.97
CA LYS A 30 -1.78 16.71 -0.32
C LYS A 30 -1.53 15.28 -0.76
N PRO A 31 -0.25 14.86 -0.84
CA PRO A 31 0.07 13.46 -1.09
C PRO A 31 -0.62 12.56 -0.07
N ASP A 32 -1.35 11.57 -0.59
CA ASP A 32 -2.16 10.68 0.22
C ASP A 32 -1.30 9.85 1.16
N ARG A 33 -1.84 9.54 2.35
CA ARG A 33 -1.28 8.49 3.21
C ARG A 33 -1.44 7.14 2.52
N ALA A 34 -0.61 6.17 2.92
CA ALA A 34 -0.77 4.81 2.46
C ALA A 34 -2.17 4.29 2.79
N VAL A 35 -2.88 3.78 1.79
CA VAL A 35 -4.22 3.19 1.92
C VAL A 35 -4.16 1.73 2.35
N GLY A 36 -3.01 1.08 2.19
CA GLY A 36 -2.78 -0.30 2.60
C GLY A 36 -1.29 -0.64 2.67
N LEU A 37 -0.96 -1.59 3.55
CA LEU A 37 0.37 -2.15 3.71
C LEU A 37 0.35 -3.63 3.32
N PHE A 38 1.40 -4.07 2.63
CA PHE A 38 1.49 -5.41 2.07
C PHE A 38 2.90 -5.98 2.28
N GLU A 39 2.96 -7.27 2.58
CA GLU A 39 4.23 -8.01 2.65
C GLU A 39 4.87 -8.19 1.27
N HIS A 40 4.06 -8.37 0.23
CA HIS A 40 4.53 -8.70 -1.12
C HIS A 40 4.20 -7.61 -2.13
N ARG A 41 5.23 -7.16 -2.87
CA ARG A 41 5.14 -6.15 -3.95
C ARG A 41 4.06 -6.49 -4.97
N ALA A 42 4.02 -7.74 -5.45
CA ALA A 42 3.08 -8.15 -6.48
C ALA A 42 1.62 -7.97 -6.04
N VAL A 43 1.31 -8.28 -4.77
CA VAL A 43 -0.04 -8.14 -4.21
C VAL A 43 -0.39 -6.66 -4.04
N ALA A 44 0.53 -5.86 -3.51
CA ALA A 44 0.38 -4.40 -3.41
C ALA A 44 0.04 -3.78 -4.77
N TYR A 45 0.75 -4.23 -5.81
CA TYR A 45 0.53 -3.79 -7.19
C TYR A 45 -0.83 -4.18 -7.75
N GLN A 46 -1.23 -5.44 -7.59
CA GLN A 46 -2.55 -5.88 -8.07
C GLN A 46 -3.67 -5.13 -7.34
N PHE A 47 -3.54 -4.94 -6.03
CA PHE A 47 -4.50 -4.17 -5.24
C PHE A 47 -4.61 -2.72 -5.75
N GLY A 48 -3.48 -2.03 -5.89
CA GLY A 48 -3.46 -0.66 -6.40
C GLY A 48 -4.06 -0.54 -7.80
N ARG A 49 -3.66 -1.43 -8.72
CA ARG A 49 -4.16 -1.43 -10.11
C ARG A 49 -5.67 -1.72 -10.21
N LEU A 50 -6.23 -2.53 -9.32
CA LEU A 50 -7.67 -2.82 -9.30
C LEU A 50 -8.50 -1.61 -8.87
N LEU A 51 -7.99 -0.78 -7.97
CA LEU A 51 -8.72 0.37 -7.41
C LEU A 51 -8.43 1.69 -8.15
N TRP A 52 -7.19 1.86 -8.60
CA TRP A 52 -6.70 3.06 -9.27
C TRP A 52 -5.84 2.64 -10.45
N PRO A 53 -6.43 2.43 -11.64
CA PRO A 53 -5.73 1.82 -12.77
C PRO A 53 -4.45 2.56 -13.18
N ASP A 54 -4.44 3.90 -13.07
CA ASP A 54 -3.38 4.74 -13.64
C ASP A 54 -2.70 5.68 -12.63
N THR A 55 -3.20 5.80 -11.39
CA THR A 55 -2.72 6.85 -10.48
C THR A 55 -1.91 6.33 -9.29
N PHE A 56 -2.11 5.09 -8.88
CA PHE A 56 -1.49 4.56 -7.67
C PHE A 56 0.03 4.50 -7.73
N GLU A 57 0.62 4.44 -6.54
CA GLU A 57 2.04 4.19 -6.35
C GLU A 57 2.24 3.14 -5.27
N VAL A 58 3.28 2.33 -5.42
CA VAL A 58 3.76 1.40 -4.40
C VAL A 58 5.12 1.87 -3.93
N ILE A 59 5.27 2.10 -2.63
CA ILE A 59 6.52 2.54 -2.01
C ILE A 59 7.06 1.40 -1.15
N ASP A 60 8.33 1.06 -1.32
CA ASP A 60 9.06 0.21 -0.40
C ASP A 60 9.44 1.03 0.85
N ILE A 61 8.85 0.69 1.98
CA ILE A 61 9.05 1.41 3.25
C ILE A 61 10.49 1.30 3.73
N ALA A 62 11.20 0.21 3.40
CA ALA A 62 12.56 0.01 3.86
C ALA A 62 13.57 0.91 3.12
N THR A 63 13.33 1.18 1.83
CA THR A 63 14.25 2.02 1.01
C THR A 63 13.70 3.43 0.75
N GLY A 64 12.39 3.64 0.90
CA GLY A 64 11.69 4.87 0.52
C GLY A 64 11.47 5.02 -0.98
N GLU A 65 11.78 3.99 -1.78
CA GLU A 65 11.73 4.05 -3.24
C GLU A 65 10.37 3.59 -3.78
N LYS A 66 9.98 4.14 -4.93
CA LYS A 66 8.85 3.65 -5.71
C LYS A 66 9.29 2.37 -6.42
N VAL A 67 8.58 1.28 -6.15
CA VAL A 67 8.83 -0.05 -6.73
C VAL A 67 7.69 -0.45 -7.61
#